data_AF-A0A935DXW7-F1
#
_entry.id   AF-A0A935DXW7-F1
#
_cell.length_a   1.000
_cell.length_b   1.000
_cell.length_c   1.000
_cell.angle_alpha   90.00
_cell.angle_beta   90.00
_cell.angle_gamma   90.00
#
_symmetry.space_group_name_H-M   'P 1'
#
loop_
_entity.id
_entity.type
_entity.pdbx_description
1 polymer ?
#
loop_
_entity_poly.entity_id
_entity_poly.type
_entity_poly.pdbx_seq_one_letter_code
_entity_poly.pdbx_strand_id
1 'polypeptide(L)'
;MRKPFKNIFLKHPLITGAILAAITLQACQPNDAAPTGAASPQAVLTDTTTPPPAPSLTPTPESPTAPVPDPARTYYVDGQTGSDGNSGSQSQPWQTIQKAAAAMPEGGTALVMQGAYPERVYVVRPGLAFQAQGEVLMDGFSIQADHTTVYGFTIVSLVDDIPAGIGIDVADAGFCLIEKNRFLFNTWGGLRLTGGVEDPDASHDCIVRNNVFFRNALYAAEIMGQNHLIENNDVSHTIQHHPCSSSTASWLDADAFRFHGSGHIFRGNIIHDMPIGDKGHDSASCDLDSLADLSMDFVSDSHTDCFQTYGGEVIPGHDILFEANRCILPPANEWVEEDAGAKAFQASGDAYNLTFTNNLVVADLISLLMDGCHDITIANNTFIGSGDQYAQGLQFENCIGNIKIYNNVFYKQDAEIGHIWPENTPVEAGYNCIYRAEGSPSRPADPGDIWDIDPQLDSAYRLQPNSPCIDAGTDLGITTDFDGNPRPQGNGIDIGAFEFAAP
;
A
#
# COMPACT_ATOMS: atom_id res chain seq x y z
N MET A 1 2.23 -34.41 7.18
CA MET A 1 3.59 -34.99 7.00
C MET A 1 4.41 -34.02 6.16
N ARG A 2 5.34 -33.27 6.76
CA ARG A 2 6.21 -32.32 6.03
C ARG A 2 7.13 -33.10 5.08
N LYS A 3 7.00 -32.92 3.76
CA LYS A 3 8.06 -33.33 2.81
C LYS A 3 9.31 -32.46 3.10
N PRO A 4 10.54 -32.93 2.87
CA PRO A 4 11.73 -32.22 3.30
C PRO A 4 12.00 -31.02 2.40
N PHE A 5 11.55 -29.85 2.86
CA PHE A 5 11.71 -28.51 2.29
C PHE A 5 13.17 -28.06 2.04
N LYS A 6 14.19 -28.80 2.55
CA LYS A 6 15.60 -28.36 2.58
C LYS A 6 16.32 -28.23 1.22
N ASN A 7 15.87 -28.89 0.16
CA ASN A 7 16.66 -28.99 -1.09
C ASN A 7 16.20 -28.08 -2.24
N ILE A 8 15.05 -27.41 -2.13
CA ILE A 8 14.45 -26.62 -3.22
C ILE A 8 14.84 -25.13 -3.10
N PHE A 9 15.12 -24.66 -1.88
CA PHE A 9 15.32 -23.25 -1.54
C PHE A 9 16.59 -22.57 -2.07
N LEU A 10 17.67 -23.32 -2.36
CA LEU A 10 18.98 -22.74 -2.71
C LEU A 10 19.21 -22.51 -4.21
N LYS A 11 18.26 -22.88 -5.08
CA LYS A 11 18.47 -22.87 -6.54
C LYS A 11 17.32 -22.26 -7.36
N HIS A 12 16.23 -21.83 -6.73
CA HIS A 12 15.07 -21.38 -7.48
C HIS A 12 15.22 -19.90 -7.91
N PRO A 13 15.07 -19.57 -9.21
CA PRO A 13 15.27 -18.21 -9.73
C PRO A 13 14.27 -17.16 -9.19
N LEU A 14 13.12 -17.60 -8.65
CA LEU A 14 12.17 -16.72 -7.94
C LEU A 14 12.75 -16.11 -6.66
N ILE A 15 13.61 -16.85 -5.97
CA ILE A 15 14.13 -16.47 -4.64
C ILE A 15 15.38 -15.60 -4.82
N THR A 16 16.26 -16.02 -5.74
CA THR A 16 17.57 -15.42 -6.06
C THR A 16 17.53 -14.11 -6.89
N GLY A 17 16.36 -13.48 -7.05
CA GLY A 17 16.22 -12.11 -7.56
C GLY A 17 16.15 -11.94 -9.09
N ALA A 18 16.19 -13.02 -9.88
CA ALA A 18 16.11 -12.91 -11.35
C ALA A 18 14.72 -12.52 -11.86
N ILE A 19 13.65 -12.86 -11.13
CA ILE A 19 12.27 -12.54 -11.50
C ILE A 19 11.87 -11.12 -11.01
N LEU A 20 12.28 -10.71 -9.80
CA LEU A 20 12.07 -9.33 -9.32
C LEU A 20 12.76 -8.27 -10.21
N ALA A 21 13.95 -8.56 -10.74
CA ALA A 21 14.68 -7.65 -11.62
C ALA A 21 14.05 -7.50 -13.02
N ALA A 22 13.25 -8.48 -13.46
CA ALA A 22 12.52 -8.40 -14.73
C ALA A 22 11.19 -7.63 -14.60
N ILE A 23 10.55 -7.71 -13.43
CA ILE A 23 9.25 -7.05 -13.16
C ILE A 23 9.43 -5.53 -12.93
N THR A 24 10.50 -5.11 -12.24
CA THR A 24 10.82 -3.69 -11.99
C THR A 24 11.10 -2.85 -13.24
N LEU A 25 11.45 -3.47 -14.37
CA LEU A 25 11.73 -2.77 -15.62
C LEU A 25 10.50 -2.56 -16.52
N GLN A 26 9.39 -3.26 -16.26
CA GLN A 26 8.20 -3.23 -17.11
C GLN A 26 7.19 -2.13 -16.72
N ALA A 27 7.22 -1.66 -15.46
CA ALA A 27 6.27 -0.70 -14.89
C ALA A 27 6.38 0.76 -15.42
N CYS A 28 7.08 0.99 -16.53
CA CYS A 28 7.48 2.33 -16.98
C CYS A 28 7.10 2.68 -18.42
N GLN A 29 6.21 1.94 -19.09
CA GLN A 29 5.83 2.26 -20.48
C GLN A 29 4.30 2.27 -20.67
N PRO A 30 3.67 3.45 -20.72
CA PRO A 30 2.31 3.57 -21.25
C PRO A 30 2.35 3.56 -22.78
N ASN A 31 1.33 2.93 -23.38
CA ASN A 31 1.12 2.87 -24.82
C ASN A 31 0.73 4.25 -25.39
N ASP A 32 1.42 4.67 -26.45
CA ASP A 32 1.22 5.94 -27.17
C ASP A 32 -0.11 5.98 -27.95
N ALA A 33 -0.89 7.06 -27.78
CA ALA A 33 -1.36 7.94 -28.86
C ALA A 33 -2.40 8.97 -28.38
N ALA A 34 -2.11 10.27 -28.55
CA ALA A 34 -3.09 11.36 -28.48
C ALA A 34 -2.99 12.27 -29.73
N PRO A 35 -4.10 12.60 -30.42
CA PRO A 35 -4.14 13.62 -31.46
C PRO A 35 -4.82 14.94 -31.00
N THR A 36 -4.28 16.05 -31.50
CA THR A 36 -4.54 17.46 -31.15
C THR A 36 -5.79 18.08 -31.78
N GLY A 37 -6.50 18.99 -31.08
CA GLY A 37 -7.57 19.85 -31.62
C GLY A 37 -7.76 21.18 -30.86
N ALA A 38 -7.95 22.29 -31.57
CA ALA A 38 -7.78 23.68 -31.12
C ALA A 38 -8.97 24.34 -30.35
N ALA A 39 -8.62 25.38 -29.58
CA ALA A 39 -9.46 26.15 -28.63
C ALA A 39 -10.20 27.39 -29.20
N SER A 40 -11.15 27.95 -28.41
CA SER A 40 -11.80 29.27 -28.57
C SER A 40 -12.36 29.77 -27.19
N PRO A 41 -12.56 31.09 -26.93
CA PRO A 41 -12.22 31.72 -25.65
C PRO A 41 -13.33 31.93 -24.60
N GLN A 42 -12.81 32.23 -23.39
CA GLN A 42 -13.37 32.39 -22.04
C GLN A 42 -14.41 33.51 -21.82
N ALA A 43 -15.14 33.39 -20.70
CA ALA A 43 -15.73 34.50 -19.96
C ALA A 43 -15.34 34.42 -18.46
N VAL A 44 -14.89 35.55 -17.92
CA VAL A 44 -14.34 35.78 -16.57
C VAL A 44 -15.45 36.22 -15.62
N LEU A 45 -15.54 35.62 -14.41
CA LEU A 45 -16.19 36.23 -13.24
C LEU A 45 -15.47 35.86 -11.93
N THR A 46 -15.43 36.82 -11.03
CA THR A 46 -14.59 36.96 -9.83
C THR A 46 -15.25 36.44 -8.54
N ASP A 47 -14.49 35.67 -7.75
CA ASP A 47 -14.22 35.76 -6.28
C ASP A 47 -15.44 35.77 -5.31
N THR A 48 -15.51 35.15 -4.12
CA THR A 48 -14.55 34.88 -3.02
C THR A 48 -15.22 33.91 -2.04
N THR A 49 -14.55 32.84 -1.58
CA THR A 49 -14.65 32.33 -0.19
C THR A 49 -13.44 31.46 0.12
N THR A 50 -12.59 31.91 1.04
CA THR A 50 -11.40 31.18 1.53
C THR A 50 -11.79 29.99 2.40
N PRO A 51 -11.29 28.77 2.12
CA PRO A 51 -11.52 27.59 2.97
C PRO A 51 -10.67 27.64 4.26
N PRO A 52 -11.13 26.99 5.35
CA PRO A 52 -10.43 26.95 6.64
C PRO A 52 -9.19 26.03 6.62
N PRO A 53 -8.21 26.24 7.53
CA PRO A 53 -6.91 25.57 7.49
C PRO A 53 -7.01 24.06 7.72
N ALA A 54 -6.11 23.32 7.06
CA ALA A 54 -5.90 21.89 7.23
C ALA A 54 -5.64 21.51 8.70
N PRO A 55 -6.09 20.33 9.16
CA PRO A 55 -5.81 19.84 10.50
C PRO A 55 -4.29 19.74 10.73
N SER A 56 -3.85 20.22 11.90
CA SER A 56 -2.47 20.16 12.34
C SER A 56 -2.11 18.72 12.73
N LEU A 57 -1.67 17.92 11.76
CA LEU A 57 -0.93 16.69 12.06
C LEU A 57 0.37 17.08 12.77
N THR A 58 0.66 16.43 13.89
CA THR A 58 1.96 16.53 14.57
C THR A 58 3.08 16.34 13.53
N PRO A 59 4.15 17.14 13.56
CA PRO A 59 5.25 17.01 12.60
C PRO A 59 5.74 15.56 12.61
N THR A 60 5.84 14.95 11.43
CA THR A 60 6.33 13.58 11.26
C THR A 60 7.66 13.46 12.02
N PRO A 61 7.75 12.67 13.09
CA PRO A 61 9.00 12.45 13.79
C PRO A 61 10.04 11.93 12.79
N GLU A 62 11.29 12.38 12.94
CA GLU A 62 12.41 11.97 12.09
C GLU A 62 12.48 10.44 12.09
N SER A 63 12.26 9.83 10.92
CA SER A 63 12.11 8.39 10.75
C SER A 63 13.43 7.70 11.17
N PRO A 64 13.48 6.93 12.29
CA PRO A 64 14.73 6.34 12.78
C PRO A 64 15.35 5.46 11.69
N THR A 65 16.63 5.69 11.38
CA THR A 65 17.40 4.79 10.50
C THR A 65 17.61 3.45 11.18
N ALA A 66 17.70 2.36 10.41
CA ALA A 66 18.07 1.05 10.96
C ALA A 66 19.29 1.18 11.90
N PRO A 67 19.24 0.61 13.11
CA PRO A 67 20.31 0.79 14.08
C PRO A 67 21.63 0.29 13.50
N VAL A 68 22.64 1.17 13.47
CA VAL A 68 24.02 0.76 13.19
C VAL A 68 24.42 -0.19 14.33
N PRO A 69 24.82 -1.45 14.03
CA PRO A 69 25.13 -2.41 15.08
C PRO A 69 26.24 -1.89 15.99
N ASP A 70 25.95 -1.78 17.30
CA ASP A 70 26.98 -1.51 18.32
C ASP A 70 27.90 -2.74 18.39
N PRO A 71 29.21 -2.61 18.10
CA PRO A 71 30.14 -3.74 18.18
C PRO A 71 30.13 -4.46 19.53
N ALA A 72 29.79 -3.76 20.63
CA ALA A 72 29.70 -4.35 21.97
C ALA A 72 28.45 -5.21 22.19
N ARG A 73 27.45 -5.10 21.32
CA ARG A 73 26.17 -5.82 21.38
C ARG A 73 25.84 -6.55 20.08
N THR A 74 26.86 -6.81 19.28
CA THR A 74 26.74 -7.52 18.00
C THR A 74 27.02 -9.01 18.20
N TYR A 75 26.09 -9.84 17.74
CA TYR A 75 26.13 -11.30 17.77
C TYR A 75 26.00 -11.86 16.36
N TYR A 76 26.42 -13.10 16.16
CA TYR A 76 26.50 -13.74 14.85
C TYR A 76 25.73 -15.05 14.83
N VAL A 77 24.96 -15.26 13.77
CA VAL A 77 24.23 -16.49 13.49
C VAL A 77 24.67 -17.02 12.13
N ASP A 78 25.16 -18.25 12.07
CA ASP A 78 25.55 -18.94 10.84
C ASP A 78 24.99 -20.37 10.86
N GLY A 79 24.01 -20.64 10.01
CA GLY A 79 23.33 -21.94 9.96
C GLY A 79 24.22 -23.09 9.46
N GLN A 80 25.32 -22.79 8.77
CA GLN A 80 26.23 -23.79 8.21
C GLN A 80 27.36 -24.15 9.17
N THR A 81 27.96 -23.15 9.82
CA THR A 81 29.16 -23.33 10.64
C THR A 81 28.94 -23.13 12.14
N GLY A 82 27.80 -22.56 12.54
CA GLY A 82 27.46 -22.26 13.92
C GLY A 82 27.01 -23.47 14.74
N SER A 83 26.86 -23.24 16.05
CA SER A 83 26.31 -24.19 17.01
C SER A 83 25.56 -23.42 18.09
N ASP A 84 24.36 -23.87 18.48
CA ASP A 84 23.58 -23.20 19.54
C ASP A 84 24.17 -23.36 20.94
N GLY A 85 25.22 -24.18 21.08
CA GLY A 85 26.08 -24.23 22.27
C GLY A 85 27.15 -23.13 22.32
N ASN A 86 27.33 -22.37 21.24
CA ASN A 86 28.31 -21.30 21.18
C ASN A 86 27.87 -20.02 21.91
N SER A 87 28.78 -19.05 21.99
CA SER A 87 28.56 -17.75 22.62
C SER A 87 27.84 -16.72 21.75
N GLY A 88 27.68 -16.97 20.45
CA GLY A 88 27.17 -15.98 19.49
C GLY A 88 28.21 -14.94 19.06
N SER A 89 29.48 -15.14 19.41
CA SER A 89 30.59 -14.30 18.93
C SER A 89 30.91 -14.58 17.46
N GLN A 90 31.63 -13.67 16.79
CA GLN A 90 32.02 -13.87 15.38
C GLN A 90 32.77 -15.18 15.12
N SER A 91 33.66 -15.58 16.05
CA SER A 91 34.42 -16.84 15.95
C SER A 91 33.65 -18.08 16.42
N GLN A 92 32.55 -17.89 17.13
CA GLN A 92 31.69 -18.95 17.65
C GLN A 92 30.22 -18.51 17.49
N PRO A 93 29.71 -18.49 16.24
CA PRO A 93 28.35 -18.04 15.97
C PRO A 93 27.33 -19.07 16.46
N TRP A 94 26.12 -18.61 16.78
CA TRP A 94 24.97 -19.51 16.96
C TRP A 94 24.56 -20.14 15.64
N GLN A 95 23.86 -21.28 15.70
CA GLN A 95 23.36 -21.95 14.49
C GLN A 95 22.00 -21.42 14.07
N THR A 96 21.12 -21.11 15.03
CA THR A 96 19.74 -20.69 14.78
C THR A 96 19.51 -19.22 15.14
N ILE A 97 18.59 -18.58 14.43
CA ILE A 97 18.11 -17.22 14.73
C ILE A 97 17.27 -17.26 16.01
N GLN A 98 16.51 -18.34 16.23
CA GLN A 98 15.76 -18.52 17.48
C GLN A 98 16.68 -18.55 18.70
N LYS A 99 17.87 -19.16 18.59
CA LYS A 99 18.86 -19.12 19.67
C LYS A 99 19.30 -17.68 19.97
N ALA A 100 19.51 -16.86 18.95
CA ALA A 100 19.84 -15.45 19.14
C ALA A 100 18.69 -14.69 19.84
N ALA A 101 17.46 -14.87 19.36
CA ALA A 101 16.26 -14.29 19.96
C ALA A 101 16.06 -14.68 21.44
N ALA A 102 16.53 -15.87 21.85
CA ALA A 102 16.47 -16.36 23.22
C ALA A 102 17.69 -16.00 24.10
N ALA A 103 18.84 -15.68 23.51
CA ALA A 103 20.09 -15.45 24.25
C ALA A 103 20.55 -14.00 24.32
N MET A 104 20.29 -13.16 23.30
CA MET A 104 20.76 -11.77 23.26
C MET A 104 20.21 -10.95 24.43
N PRO A 105 20.99 -10.04 25.03
CA PRO A 105 20.45 -9.02 25.92
C PRO A 105 19.63 -7.98 25.13
N GLU A 106 18.82 -7.20 25.83
CA GLU A 106 18.16 -6.01 25.27
C GLU A 106 19.19 -5.06 24.64
N GLY A 107 18.84 -4.48 23.49
CA GLY A 107 19.75 -3.72 22.63
C GLY A 107 20.71 -4.60 21.81
N GLY A 108 20.57 -5.92 21.86
CA GLY A 108 21.39 -6.87 21.09
C GLY A 108 21.01 -6.91 19.61
N THR A 109 22.02 -6.98 18.74
CA THR A 109 21.84 -7.15 17.30
C THR A 109 22.44 -8.48 16.84
N ALA A 110 21.64 -9.32 16.18
CA ALA A 110 22.11 -10.52 15.49
C ALA A 110 22.37 -10.22 14.01
N LEU A 111 23.62 -10.35 13.59
CA LEU A 111 24.00 -10.43 12.18
C LEU A 111 23.81 -11.88 11.73
N VAL A 112 22.80 -12.09 10.87
CA VAL A 112 22.43 -13.41 10.37
C VAL A 112 23.10 -13.61 9.02
N MET A 113 24.05 -14.53 8.96
CA MET A 113 24.79 -14.82 7.74
C MET A 113 23.88 -15.44 6.67
N GLN A 114 24.19 -15.19 5.40
CA GLN A 114 23.46 -15.76 4.27
C GLN A 114 23.20 -17.27 4.43
N GLY A 115 22.00 -17.72 4.07
CA GLY A 115 21.60 -19.11 4.22
C GLY A 115 20.09 -19.30 4.36
N ALA A 116 19.69 -20.56 4.45
CA ALA A 116 18.31 -20.96 4.69
C ALA A 116 18.13 -21.36 6.16
N TYR A 117 17.17 -20.71 6.82
CA TYR A 117 16.79 -20.88 8.22
C TYR A 117 15.30 -21.23 8.27
N PRO A 118 14.93 -22.52 8.09
CA PRO A 118 13.53 -22.96 8.05
C PRO A 118 12.93 -22.99 9.46
N GLU A 119 12.85 -21.80 10.06
CA GLU A 119 12.32 -21.56 11.38
C GLU A 119 11.44 -20.30 11.37
N ARG A 120 10.40 -20.35 12.20
CA ARG A 120 9.68 -19.18 12.68
C ARG A 120 10.32 -18.72 13.97
N VAL A 121 10.74 -17.47 14.02
CA VAL A 121 11.44 -16.91 15.19
C VAL A 121 10.44 -16.21 16.09
N TYR A 122 10.37 -16.64 17.34
CA TYR A 122 9.56 -16.02 18.39
C TYR A 122 10.40 -14.98 19.16
N VAL A 123 9.94 -13.73 19.15
CA VAL A 123 10.58 -12.58 19.80
C VAL A 123 9.69 -12.09 20.92
N VAL A 124 10.06 -12.41 22.16
CA VAL A 124 9.30 -12.08 23.38
C VAL A 124 10.08 -11.15 24.32
N ARG A 125 11.24 -10.64 23.87
CA ARG A 125 12.10 -9.74 24.63
C ARG A 125 12.30 -8.47 23.82
N PRO A 126 12.19 -7.29 24.44
CA PRO A 126 12.22 -6.03 23.72
C PRO A 126 13.64 -5.67 23.26
N GLY A 127 13.72 -4.73 22.32
CA GLY A 127 14.96 -4.10 21.92
C GLY A 127 15.93 -5.02 21.18
N LEU A 128 15.43 -6.05 20.50
CA LEU A 128 16.27 -6.96 19.72
C LEU A 128 16.27 -6.58 18.24
N ALA A 129 17.43 -6.63 17.61
CA ALA A 129 17.57 -6.43 16.17
C ALA A 129 18.09 -7.68 15.48
N PHE A 130 17.51 -8.00 14.33
CA PHE A 130 17.94 -9.07 13.44
C PHE A 130 18.26 -8.46 12.08
N GLN A 131 19.46 -8.68 11.57
CA GLN A 131 19.92 -8.11 10.31
C GLN A 131 20.51 -9.19 9.41
N ALA A 132 19.89 -9.43 8.27
CA ALA A 132 20.41 -10.33 7.25
C ALA A 132 21.71 -9.80 6.64
N GLN A 133 22.69 -10.69 6.46
CA GLN A 133 23.96 -10.44 5.79
C GLN A 133 24.00 -11.23 4.49
N GLY A 134 23.46 -10.62 3.42
CA GLY A 134 23.18 -11.29 2.15
C GLY A 134 21.78 -11.90 2.13
N GLU A 135 21.59 -12.92 1.30
CA GLU A 135 20.28 -13.59 1.16
C GLU A 135 20.05 -14.54 2.33
N VAL A 136 19.16 -14.15 3.24
CA VAL A 136 18.68 -14.98 4.35
C VAL A 136 17.22 -15.31 4.12
N LEU A 137 16.96 -16.60 3.93
CA LEU A 137 15.61 -17.13 3.67
C LEU A 137 15.07 -17.85 4.90
N MET A 138 13.83 -17.55 5.28
CA MET A 138 13.21 -18.14 6.48
C MET A 138 11.69 -18.20 6.44
N ASP A 139 11.10 -18.90 7.42
CA ASP A 139 9.64 -19.01 7.54
C ASP A 139 9.02 -17.72 8.12
N GLY A 140 9.77 -16.90 8.88
CA GLY A 140 9.34 -15.58 9.35
C GLY A 140 9.39 -15.35 10.87
N PHE A 141 8.68 -14.33 11.35
CA PHE A 141 8.74 -13.90 12.75
C PHE A 141 7.36 -13.82 13.41
N SER A 142 7.32 -14.16 14.70
CA SER A 142 6.21 -13.86 15.62
C SER A 142 6.76 -12.97 16.73
N ILE A 143 6.35 -11.71 16.75
CA ILE A 143 6.88 -10.64 17.60
C ILE A 143 5.82 -10.24 18.62
N GLN A 144 6.20 -10.24 19.90
CA GLN A 144 5.37 -9.89 21.04
C GLN A 144 6.13 -8.94 21.99
N ALA A 145 7.04 -8.14 21.45
CA ALA A 145 7.88 -7.26 22.25
C ALA A 145 8.32 -6.03 21.45
N ASP A 146 8.30 -4.90 22.15
CA ASP A 146 8.61 -3.60 21.56
C ASP A 146 10.04 -3.47 21.05
N HIS A 147 10.26 -2.47 20.21
CA HIS A 147 11.60 -2.10 19.72
C HIS A 147 12.30 -3.27 19.00
N THR A 148 11.53 -4.14 18.36
CA THR A 148 12.08 -5.23 17.54
C THR A 148 12.42 -4.69 16.14
N THR A 149 13.65 -4.94 15.68
CA THR A 149 14.06 -4.64 14.29
C THR A 149 14.22 -5.92 13.49
N VAL A 150 13.58 -6.00 12.32
CA VAL A 150 13.77 -7.06 11.33
C VAL A 150 14.19 -6.44 10.00
N TYR A 151 15.42 -6.73 9.58
CA TYR A 151 16.05 -6.06 8.44
C TYR A 151 16.61 -7.04 7.40
N GLY A 152 16.18 -6.91 6.15
CA GLY A 152 16.84 -7.54 5.00
C GLY A 152 16.51 -9.00 4.73
N PHE A 153 15.49 -9.59 5.36
CA PHE A 153 15.16 -11.01 5.22
C PHE A 153 14.28 -11.29 4.01
N THR A 154 14.43 -12.47 3.41
CA THR A 154 13.45 -13.05 2.50
C THR A 154 12.58 -14.04 3.27
N ILE A 155 11.27 -13.82 3.27
CA ILE A 155 10.31 -14.46 4.18
C ILE A 155 9.24 -15.17 3.37
N VAL A 156 9.15 -16.48 3.57
CA VAL A 156 8.25 -17.38 2.86
C VAL A 156 7.64 -18.38 3.85
N SER A 157 6.42 -18.13 4.30
CA SER A 157 5.64 -19.06 5.12
C SER A 157 4.56 -19.75 4.32
N LEU A 158 4.76 -21.05 4.08
CA LEU A 158 3.80 -21.90 3.38
C LEU A 158 2.88 -22.68 4.34
N VAL A 159 2.74 -22.21 5.58
CA VAL A 159 1.89 -22.85 6.60
C VAL A 159 0.44 -22.43 6.41
N ASP A 160 -0.47 -23.40 6.33
CA ASP A 160 -1.92 -23.16 6.26
C ASP A 160 -2.53 -22.98 7.66
N ASP A 161 -2.11 -21.94 8.38
CA ASP A 161 -2.61 -21.61 9.72
C ASP A 161 -2.29 -20.15 10.05
N ILE A 162 -3.15 -19.46 10.79
CA ILE A 162 -2.90 -18.09 11.28
C ILE A 162 -2.52 -18.17 12.77
N PRO A 163 -1.43 -17.52 13.23
CA PRO A 163 -0.57 -16.58 12.49
C PRO A 163 0.61 -17.22 11.75
N ALA A 164 0.76 -18.55 11.81
CA ALA A 164 1.99 -19.20 11.34
C ALA A 164 2.28 -18.99 9.84
N GLY A 165 1.26 -18.80 9.01
CA GLY A 165 1.29 -18.56 7.57
C GLY A 165 1.44 -17.09 7.16
N ILE A 166 1.41 -16.17 8.13
CA ILE A 166 1.75 -14.76 7.90
C ILE A 166 3.27 -14.65 7.88
N GLY A 167 3.87 -13.82 7.02
CA GLY A 167 5.33 -13.66 6.98
C GLY A 167 5.92 -13.10 8.29
N ILE A 168 5.49 -11.90 8.71
CA ILE A 168 5.78 -11.35 10.05
C ILE A 168 4.47 -10.98 10.73
N ASP A 169 4.27 -11.55 11.92
CA ASP A 169 3.13 -11.24 12.79
C ASP A 169 3.66 -10.49 14.02
N VAL A 170 3.25 -9.23 14.19
CA VAL A 170 3.53 -8.39 15.36
C VAL A 170 2.22 -8.26 16.14
N ALA A 171 2.17 -8.87 17.32
CA ALA A 171 1.00 -8.85 18.18
C ALA A 171 1.32 -8.10 19.47
N ASP A 172 0.51 -7.08 19.77
CA ASP A 172 0.56 -6.31 21.01
C ASP A 172 1.97 -5.76 21.31
N ALA A 173 2.62 -5.17 20.31
CA ALA A 173 3.95 -4.58 20.45
C ALA A 173 4.11 -3.29 19.63
N GLY A 174 4.95 -2.38 20.14
CA GLY A 174 5.21 -1.08 19.52
C GLY A 174 6.67 -0.80 19.14
N PHE A 175 6.89 0.33 18.46
CA PHE A 175 8.21 0.82 18.05
C PHE A 175 9.04 -0.17 17.21
N CYS A 176 8.39 -1.11 16.51
CA CYS A 176 9.10 -2.06 15.67
C CYS A 176 9.59 -1.40 14.37
N LEU A 177 10.73 -1.86 13.86
CA LEU A 177 11.24 -1.47 12.54
C LEU A 177 11.31 -2.70 11.64
N ILE A 178 10.50 -2.72 10.59
CA ILE A 178 10.44 -3.79 9.61
C ILE A 178 10.83 -3.19 8.26
N GLU A 179 12.07 -3.44 7.85
CA GLU A 179 12.67 -2.72 6.74
C GLU A 179 13.49 -3.60 5.78
N LYS A 180 13.35 -3.34 4.47
CA LYS A 180 14.09 -4.04 3.40
C LYS A 180 13.88 -5.55 3.37
N ASN A 181 12.75 -6.03 3.89
CA ASN A 181 12.37 -7.43 3.80
C ASN A 181 11.63 -7.71 2.50
N ARG A 182 11.67 -8.97 2.07
CA ARG A 182 10.95 -9.49 0.91
C ARG A 182 9.96 -10.54 1.40
N PHE A 183 8.67 -10.23 1.36
CA PHE A 183 7.57 -11.13 1.73
C PHE A 183 7.04 -11.79 0.49
N LEU A 184 7.36 -13.07 0.31
CA LEU A 184 7.05 -13.79 -0.93
C LEU A 184 6.14 -14.99 -0.61
N PHE A 185 5.02 -15.12 -1.30
CA PHE A 185 4.18 -16.33 -1.28
C PHE A 185 3.72 -16.76 0.13
N ASN A 186 3.48 -15.81 1.05
CA ASN A 186 2.99 -16.17 2.37
C ASN A 186 1.52 -16.58 2.31
N THR A 187 1.19 -17.74 2.86
CA THR A 187 -0.14 -18.38 2.70
C THR A 187 -1.29 -17.56 3.26
N TRP A 188 -1.04 -16.73 4.28
CA TRP A 188 -2.08 -15.98 5.00
C TRP A 188 -1.75 -14.49 5.15
N GLY A 189 -0.88 -13.96 4.30
CA GLY A 189 -0.52 -12.53 4.28
C GLY A 189 0.97 -12.27 4.50
N GLY A 190 1.47 -11.15 3.98
CA GLY A 190 2.88 -10.79 4.13
C GLY A 190 3.21 -10.36 5.55
N LEU A 191 2.51 -9.35 6.05
CA LEU A 191 2.75 -8.76 7.35
C LEU A 191 1.44 -8.46 8.07
N ARG A 192 1.43 -8.60 9.39
CA ARG A 192 0.33 -8.17 10.23
C ARG A 192 0.84 -7.45 11.47
N LEU A 193 0.32 -6.24 11.70
CA LEU A 193 0.42 -5.52 12.97
C LEU A 193 -0.94 -5.61 13.66
N THR A 194 -0.99 -6.10 14.89
CA THR A 194 -2.25 -6.32 15.61
C THR A 194 -2.21 -5.74 17.01
N GLY A 195 -3.07 -4.76 17.26
CA GLY A 195 -3.60 -4.45 18.59
C GLY A 195 -5.06 -4.92 18.62
N GLY A 196 -5.44 -5.65 19.67
CA GLY A 196 -6.81 -6.15 19.80
C GLY A 196 -7.85 -5.03 19.90
N VAL A 197 -9.13 -5.32 19.59
CA VAL A 197 -10.23 -4.34 19.73
C VAL A 197 -10.38 -3.83 21.16
N GLU A 198 -10.02 -4.65 22.15
CA GLU A 198 -10.05 -4.28 23.57
C GLU A 198 -8.87 -3.37 23.97
N ASP A 199 -7.76 -3.42 23.22
CA ASP A 199 -6.54 -2.66 23.49
C ASP A 199 -5.82 -2.28 22.19
N PRO A 200 -6.40 -1.36 21.39
CA PRO A 200 -5.80 -0.95 20.13
C PRO A 200 -4.49 -0.18 20.32
N ASP A 201 -4.25 0.36 21.52
CA ASP A 201 -2.98 1.00 21.90
C ASP A 201 -1.82 -0.02 21.99
N ALA A 202 -2.09 -1.32 22.09
CA ALA A 202 -1.05 -2.33 22.27
C ALA A 202 -0.11 -2.47 21.06
N SER A 203 -0.59 -2.22 19.85
CA SER A 203 0.24 -2.13 18.64
C SER A 203 0.37 -0.67 18.24
N HIS A 204 1.57 -0.10 18.34
CA HIS A 204 1.73 1.32 18.07
C HIS A 204 3.12 1.72 17.57
N ASP A 205 3.23 2.83 16.84
CA ASP A 205 4.51 3.48 16.48
C ASP A 205 5.51 2.58 15.70
N CYS A 206 5.05 1.48 15.11
CA CYS A 206 5.84 0.65 14.21
C CYS A 206 6.07 1.34 12.86
N ILE A 207 7.24 1.07 12.26
CA ILE A 207 7.63 1.53 10.93
C ILE A 207 7.81 0.31 10.03
N VAL A 208 7.04 0.28 8.95
CA VAL A 208 7.14 -0.74 7.89
C VAL A 208 7.55 -0.02 6.62
N ARG A 209 8.81 -0.14 6.23
CA ARG A 209 9.31 0.63 5.07
C ARG A 209 10.28 -0.10 4.15
N ASN A 210 10.30 0.33 2.88
CA ASN A 210 11.22 -0.20 1.87
C ASN A 210 11.14 -1.74 1.73
N ASN A 211 9.99 -2.35 2.03
CA ASN A 211 9.79 -3.78 1.87
C ASN A 211 9.18 -4.08 0.49
N VAL A 212 9.37 -5.32 0.03
CA VAL A 212 8.70 -5.85 -1.16
C VAL A 212 7.72 -6.93 -0.73
N PHE A 213 6.46 -6.80 -1.14
CA PHE A 213 5.42 -7.79 -0.96
C PHE A 213 5.02 -8.33 -2.32
N PHE A 214 5.25 -9.62 -2.53
CA PHE A 214 4.96 -10.28 -3.79
C PHE A 214 4.15 -11.53 -3.56
N ARG A 215 2.96 -11.58 -4.16
CA ARG A 215 2.11 -12.78 -4.18
C ARG A 215 1.81 -13.36 -2.81
N ASN A 216 1.57 -12.50 -1.83
CA ASN A 216 1.03 -12.92 -0.55
C ASN A 216 -0.48 -13.11 -0.69
N ALA A 217 -1.03 -14.12 -0.02
CA ALA A 217 -2.46 -14.33 -0.05
C ALA A 217 -3.19 -13.43 0.96
N LEU A 218 -4.48 -13.18 0.75
CA LEU A 218 -5.34 -12.36 1.61
C LEU A 218 -5.00 -10.86 1.58
N TYR A 219 -3.76 -10.52 1.92
CA TYR A 219 -3.24 -9.16 1.83
C TYR A 219 -1.71 -9.11 1.74
N ALA A 220 -1.15 -7.99 1.26
CA ALA A 220 0.27 -7.71 1.47
C ALA A 220 0.55 -7.37 2.94
N ALA A 221 -0.21 -6.44 3.51
CA ALA A 221 -0.15 -6.17 4.94
C ALA A 221 -1.50 -5.76 5.56
N GLU A 222 -1.74 -6.22 6.78
CA GLU A 222 -2.84 -5.78 7.63
C GLU A 222 -2.28 -4.97 8.80
N ILE A 223 -2.72 -3.71 8.87
CA ILE A 223 -2.18 -2.69 9.76
C ILE A 223 -3.28 -2.31 10.74
N MET A 224 -3.14 -2.75 11.99
CA MET A 224 -4.04 -2.40 13.08
C MET A 224 -3.27 -1.76 14.22
N GLY A 225 -3.94 -0.90 14.98
CA GLY A 225 -3.38 -0.27 16.17
C GLY A 225 -3.27 1.24 15.97
N GLN A 226 -2.15 1.84 16.36
CA GLN A 226 -2.00 3.30 16.31
C GLN A 226 -0.66 3.82 15.78
N ASN A 227 -0.69 4.96 15.09
CA ASN A 227 0.50 5.76 14.75
C ASN A 227 1.59 5.02 13.96
N HIS A 228 1.20 4.04 13.14
CA HIS A 228 2.14 3.33 12.26
C HIS A 228 2.55 4.17 11.05
N LEU A 229 3.82 4.06 10.65
CA LEU A 229 4.33 4.60 9.39
C LEU A 229 4.56 3.46 8.40
N ILE A 230 3.80 3.46 7.31
CA ILE A 230 3.89 2.49 6.23
C ILE A 230 4.41 3.22 5.00
N GLU A 231 5.70 3.08 4.71
CA GLU A 231 6.41 4.00 3.83
C GLU A 231 7.23 3.30 2.73
N ASN A 232 7.10 3.73 1.48
CA ASN A 232 7.93 3.28 0.36
C ASN A 232 7.97 1.74 0.18
N ASN A 233 6.87 1.05 0.49
CA ASN A 233 6.76 -0.38 0.21
C ASN A 233 6.29 -0.60 -1.23
N ASP A 234 6.76 -1.68 -1.83
CA ASP A 234 6.39 -2.16 -3.17
C ASP A 234 5.49 -3.38 -2.99
N VAL A 235 4.28 -3.31 -3.52
CA VAL A 235 3.26 -4.37 -3.43
C VAL A 235 2.81 -4.78 -4.82
N SER A 236 2.85 -6.08 -5.08
CA SER A 236 2.27 -6.63 -6.30
C SER A 236 1.79 -8.07 -6.14
N HIS A 237 0.90 -8.44 -7.04
CA HIS A 237 0.43 -9.82 -7.23
C HIS A 237 -0.26 -10.49 -6.04
N THR A 238 -0.85 -9.77 -5.07
CA THR A 238 -1.61 -10.44 -4.00
C THR A 238 -2.74 -11.31 -4.58
N ILE A 239 -3.04 -12.42 -3.91
CA ILE A 239 -3.97 -13.44 -4.43
C ILE A 239 -5.01 -13.84 -3.40
N GLN A 240 -6.21 -14.18 -3.86
CA GLN A 240 -7.30 -14.65 -3.00
C GLN A 240 -7.07 -16.07 -2.48
N HIS A 241 -6.68 -16.97 -3.39
CA HIS A 241 -6.57 -18.39 -3.11
C HIS A 241 -5.13 -18.86 -3.23
N HIS A 242 -4.48 -19.09 -2.09
CA HIS A 242 -3.12 -19.61 -2.07
C HIS A 242 -3.09 -21.13 -2.32
N PRO A 243 -2.16 -21.67 -3.14
CA PRO A 243 -2.07 -23.11 -3.43
C PRO A 243 -1.75 -23.99 -2.21
N CYS A 244 -1.13 -23.36 -1.21
CA CYS A 244 -0.83 -24.00 0.07
C CYS A 244 -1.98 -23.88 1.08
N SER A 245 -3.07 -23.19 0.77
CA SER A 245 -4.25 -23.14 1.64
C SER A 245 -5.35 -24.05 1.13
N SER A 246 -6.01 -24.72 2.07
CA SER A 246 -7.22 -25.50 1.81
C SER A 246 -8.50 -24.67 1.95
N SER A 247 -8.40 -23.39 2.31
CA SER A 247 -9.55 -22.51 2.51
C SER A 247 -10.22 -22.17 1.17
N THR A 248 -11.55 -22.31 1.15
CA THR A 248 -12.42 -21.89 0.04
C THR A 248 -13.43 -20.87 0.55
N ALA A 249 -13.09 -20.13 1.60
CA ALA A 249 -14.01 -19.19 2.21
C ALA A 249 -14.24 -18.00 1.29
N SER A 250 -15.49 -17.58 1.15
CA SER A 250 -15.89 -16.49 0.26
C SER A 250 -15.52 -15.10 0.76
N TRP A 251 -14.97 -14.98 1.98
CA TRP A 251 -14.48 -13.71 2.53
C TRP A 251 -13.00 -13.48 2.25
N LEU A 252 -12.31 -14.44 1.62
CA LEU A 252 -10.92 -14.24 1.22
C LEU A 252 -10.86 -13.13 0.17
N ASP A 253 -9.95 -12.18 0.36
CA ASP A 253 -9.65 -11.10 -0.59
C ASP A 253 -8.18 -11.14 -1.03
N ALA A 254 -7.74 -10.12 -1.75
CA ALA A 254 -6.40 -10.00 -2.30
C ALA A 254 -5.87 -8.56 -2.17
N ASP A 255 -6.05 -7.93 -1.02
CA ASP A 255 -5.79 -6.49 -0.84
C ASP A 255 -4.28 -6.18 -0.78
N ALA A 256 -3.89 -4.97 -1.13
CA ALA A 256 -2.54 -4.52 -0.79
C ALA A 256 -2.47 -4.20 0.71
N PHE A 257 -3.20 -3.20 1.18
CA PHE A 257 -3.19 -2.79 2.58
C PHE A 257 -4.59 -2.82 3.19
N ARG A 258 -4.75 -3.61 4.25
CA ARG A 258 -5.87 -3.43 5.19
C ARG A 258 -5.43 -2.49 6.29
N PHE A 259 -6.24 -1.48 6.61
CA PHE A 259 -5.89 -0.45 7.58
C PHE A 259 -7.01 -0.26 8.59
N HIS A 260 -6.70 -0.40 9.87
CA HIS A 260 -7.65 -0.38 10.98
C HIS A 260 -7.04 0.37 12.17
N GLY A 261 -7.87 0.92 13.06
CA GLY A 261 -7.37 1.79 14.12
C GLY A 261 -6.99 3.18 13.60
N SER A 262 -5.92 3.80 14.10
CA SER A 262 -5.78 5.25 13.94
C SER A 262 -4.39 5.84 13.81
N GLY A 263 -4.33 7.09 13.34
CA GLY A 263 -3.09 7.89 13.33
C GLY A 263 -2.04 7.41 12.32
N HIS A 264 -2.38 6.45 11.47
CA HIS A 264 -1.45 5.86 10.52
C HIS A 264 -1.08 6.84 9.41
N ILE A 265 0.13 6.66 8.87
CA ILE A 265 0.60 7.35 7.68
C ILE A 265 1.01 6.29 6.66
N PHE A 266 0.33 6.29 5.51
CA PHE A 266 0.72 5.55 4.32
C PHE A 266 1.37 6.53 3.34
N ARG A 267 2.68 6.41 3.14
CA ARG A 267 3.44 7.35 2.30
C ARG A 267 4.25 6.66 1.22
N GLY A 268 4.17 7.14 -0.02
CA GLY A 268 5.12 6.73 -1.07
C GLY A 268 5.07 5.26 -1.46
N ASN A 269 4.03 4.52 -1.04
CA ASN A 269 3.90 3.11 -1.37
C ASN A 269 3.50 2.96 -2.85
N ILE A 270 3.97 1.90 -3.48
CA ILE A 270 3.67 1.56 -4.87
C ILE A 270 2.92 0.24 -4.88
N ILE A 271 1.72 0.24 -5.47
CA ILE A 271 0.86 -0.93 -5.62
C ILE A 271 0.60 -1.09 -7.11
N HIS A 272 0.95 -2.25 -7.66
CA HIS A 272 0.90 -2.50 -9.11
C HIS A 272 0.79 -3.98 -9.44
N ASP A 273 0.49 -4.28 -10.71
CA ASP A 273 0.41 -5.65 -11.24
C ASP A 273 -0.44 -6.60 -10.38
N MET A 274 -1.63 -6.12 -9.99
CA MET A 274 -2.59 -6.91 -9.21
C MET A 274 -3.36 -7.83 -10.16
N PRO A 275 -3.38 -9.16 -9.93
CA PRO A 275 -4.09 -10.10 -10.78
C PRO A 275 -5.60 -9.94 -10.61
N ILE A 276 -6.34 -9.91 -11.72
CA ILE A 276 -7.79 -10.06 -11.72
C ILE A 276 -8.19 -11.06 -12.81
N GLY A 277 -9.22 -11.87 -12.56
CA GLY A 277 -9.91 -12.58 -13.61
C GLY A 277 -10.56 -13.88 -13.20
N ASP A 278 -11.18 -14.51 -14.20
CA ASP A 278 -12.19 -15.55 -14.04
C ASP A 278 -11.68 -16.99 -14.16
N LYS A 279 -10.39 -17.18 -14.48
CA LYS A 279 -9.89 -18.44 -15.06
C LYS A 279 -9.56 -19.53 -14.04
N GLY A 280 -10.09 -19.42 -12.82
CA GLY A 280 -9.95 -20.38 -11.74
C GLY A 280 -8.77 -20.08 -10.81
N HIS A 281 -8.80 -20.63 -9.60
CA HIS A 281 -7.73 -20.47 -8.62
C HIS A 281 -6.59 -21.47 -8.83
N ASP A 282 -5.39 -21.11 -8.36
CA ASP A 282 -4.23 -21.99 -8.33
C ASP A 282 -4.51 -23.19 -7.39
N SER A 283 -5.01 -24.28 -7.99
CA SER A 283 -5.28 -25.56 -7.34
C SER A 283 -4.07 -26.50 -7.39
N ALA A 284 -2.89 -25.98 -7.76
CA ALA A 284 -1.70 -26.76 -7.90
C ALA A 284 -1.15 -27.25 -6.55
N SER A 285 -0.21 -28.18 -6.60
CA SER A 285 0.43 -28.69 -5.39
C SER A 285 1.22 -27.60 -4.69
N CYS A 286 1.12 -27.52 -3.36
CA CYS A 286 1.97 -26.68 -2.51
C CYS A 286 3.45 -27.07 -2.63
N ASP A 287 4.08 -26.61 -3.71
CA ASP A 287 5.49 -26.70 -4.02
C ASP A 287 5.94 -25.47 -4.82
N LEU A 288 7.24 -25.21 -4.83
CA LEU A 288 7.80 -23.99 -5.40
C LEU A 288 7.70 -23.91 -6.93
N ASP A 289 7.54 -25.05 -7.63
CA ASP A 289 7.39 -25.05 -9.08
C ASP A 289 5.98 -24.57 -9.45
N SER A 290 4.96 -24.97 -8.68
CA SER A 290 3.60 -24.44 -8.79
C SER A 290 3.53 -22.96 -8.38
N LEU A 291 4.21 -22.56 -7.30
CA LEU A 291 4.27 -21.15 -6.88
C LEU A 291 4.98 -20.24 -7.90
N ALA A 292 5.71 -20.81 -8.87
CA ALA A 292 6.33 -20.10 -9.98
C ALA A 292 5.37 -19.77 -11.12
N ASP A 293 4.25 -20.48 -11.19
CA ASP A 293 3.29 -20.34 -12.27
C ASP A 293 2.30 -19.21 -11.97
N LEU A 294 2.66 -18.01 -12.41
CA LEU A 294 1.80 -16.83 -12.28
C LEU A 294 0.58 -16.87 -13.24
N SER A 295 0.49 -17.86 -14.13
CA SER A 295 -0.61 -17.93 -15.09
C SER A 295 -1.94 -18.34 -14.48
N MET A 296 -1.94 -18.76 -13.21
CA MET A 296 -3.10 -19.16 -12.41
C MET A 296 -3.39 -18.18 -11.26
N ASP A 297 -2.72 -17.03 -11.23
CA ASP A 297 -2.98 -15.95 -10.29
C ASP A 297 -4.23 -15.22 -10.74
N PHE A 298 -5.38 -15.71 -10.31
CA PHE A 298 -6.67 -15.11 -10.59
C PHE A 298 -7.41 -14.83 -9.30
N VAL A 299 -8.03 -13.66 -9.27
CA VAL A 299 -8.94 -13.22 -8.23
C VAL A 299 -10.33 -13.20 -8.83
N SER A 300 -11.25 -13.99 -8.26
CA SER A 300 -12.61 -14.13 -8.79
C SER A 300 -13.54 -13.06 -8.21
N ASP A 301 -14.00 -13.26 -6.98
CA ASP A 301 -15.07 -12.52 -6.32
C ASP A 301 -14.54 -11.72 -5.12
N SER A 302 -13.27 -11.37 -5.17
CA SER A 302 -12.55 -10.77 -4.05
C SER A 302 -12.39 -9.27 -4.20
N HIS A 303 -12.31 -8.59 -3.06
CA HIS A 303 -11.73 -7.26 -3.03
C HIS A 303 -10.24 -7.36 -3.42
N THR A 304 -9.78 -6.42 -4.25
CA THR A 304 -8.36 -6.29 -4.62
C THR A 304 -7.99 -4.84 -4.46
N ASP A 305 -8.13 -4.35 -3.24
CA ASP A 305 -8.08 -2.92 -2.97
C ASP A 305 -6.65 -2.47 -2.64
N CYS A 306 -6.27 -1.28 -3.10
CA CYS A 306 -4.99 -0.69 -2.70
C CYS A 306 -4.98 -0.39 -1.20
N PHE A 307 -6.09 0.16 -0.70
CA PHE A 307 -6.31 0.43 0.72
C PHE A 307 -7.76 0.10 1.08
N GLN A 308 -7.94 -0.79 2.06
CA GLN A 308 -9.26 -1.21 2.55
C GLN A 308 -9.39 -1.06 4.07
N THR A 309 -10.54 -0.53 4.52
CA THR A 309 -10.98 -0.61 5.91
C THR A 309 -12.47 -0.93 6.00
N TYR A 310 -12.85 -1.59 7.09
CA TYR A 310 -14.25 -1.87 7.42
C TYR A 310 -14.45 -1.85 8.93
N GLY A 311 -15.69 -1.77 9.37
CA GLY A 311 -16.08 -1.91 10.79
C GLY A 311 -16.56 -3.31 11.14
N GLY A 312 -17.03 -3.49 12.38
CA GLY A 312 -17.63 -4.74 12.87
C GLY A 312 -16.68 -5.52 13.78
N GLU A 313 -15.81 -6.35 13.20
CA GLU A 313 -14.84 -7.16 13.96
C GLU A 313 -13.54 -6.41 14.32
N VAL A 314 -13.33 -5.27 13.67
CA VAL A 314 -12.16 -4.40 13.82
C VAL A 314 -12.62 -2.95 13.99
N ILE A 315 -11.70 -2.11 14.49
CA ILE A 315 -11.93 -0.66 14.55
C ILE A 315 -11.68 -0.11 13.15
N PRO A 316 -12.67 0.52 12.50
CA PRO A 316 -12.49 1.11 11.18
C PRO A 316 -11.39 2.16 11.22
N GLY A 317 -10.63 2.30 10.14
CA GLY A 317 -9.56 3.29 10.02
C GLY A 317 -10.07 4.71 10.28
N HIS A 318 -9.34 5.45 11.12
CA HIS A 318 -9.63 6.86 11.36
C HIS A 318 -8.40 7.71 11.70
N ASP A 319 -8.44 9.00 11.39
CA ASP A 319 -7.29 9.91 11.58
C ASP A 319 -6.04 9.48 10.77
N ILE A 320 -6.22 9.08 9.50
CA ILE A 320 -5.16 8.46 8.68
C ILE A 320 -4.80 9.36 7.48
N LEU A 321 -3.51 9.44 7.20
CA LEU A 321 -2.96 10.14 6.03
C LEU A 321 -2.47 9.15 4.96
N PHE A 322 -2.96 9.32 3.74
CA PHE A 322 -2.48 8.66 2.52
C PHE A 322 -1.82 9.71 1.63
N GLU A 323 -0.49 9.71 1.59
CA GLU A 323 0.30 10.75 0.94
C GLU A 323 1.24 10.17 -0.12
N ALA A 324 1.24 10.74 -1.33
CA ALA A 324 2.21 10.40 -2.38
C ALA A 324 2.25 8.90 -2.74
N ASN A 325 1.16 8.15 -2.52
CA ASN A 325 1.10 6.75 -2.92
C ASN A 325 0.79 6.64 -4.41
N ARG A 326 1.29 5.56 -5.02
CA ARG A 326 0.98 5.17 -6.39
C ARG A 326 0.20 3.87 -6.39
N CYS A 327 -1.03 3.91 -6.89
CA CYS A 327 -1.91 2.76 -7.01
C CYS A 327 -2.24 2.56 -8.50
N ILE A 328 -1.85 1.42 -9.07
CA ILE A 328 -2.11 1.06 -10.47
C ILE A 328 -2.86 -0.26 -10.46
N LEU A 329 -4.15 -0.20 -10.75
CA LEU A 329 -5.05 -1.35 -10.76
C LEU A 329 -5.40 -1.71 -12.21
N PRO A 330 -5.67 -2.99 -12.49
CA PRO A 330 -6.15 -3.42 -13.80
C PRO A 330 -7.53 -2.81 -14.13
N PRO A 331 -7.88 -2.72 -15.42
CA PRO A 331 -9.13 -2.12 -15.87
C PRO A 331 -10.35 -2.93 -15.44
N ALA A 332 -11.50 -2.27 -15.35
CA ALA A 332 -12.72 -2.87 -14.83
C ALA A 332 -13.38 -3.90 -15.76
N ASN A 333 -13.07 -3.84 -17.06
CA ASN A 333 -13.50 -4.84 -18.02
C ASN A 333 -12.84 -6.23 -17.83
N GLU A 334 -11.86 -6.34 -16.91
CA GLU A 334 -11.27 -7.61 -16.48
C GLU A 334 -11.99 -8.21 -15.25
N TRP A 335 -12.93 -7.49 -14.64
CA TRP A 335 -13.66 -7.92 -13.44
C TRP A 335 -14.74 -8.96 -13.74
N VAL A 336 -15.08 -9.72 -12.70
CA VAL A 336 -15.84 -10.97 -12.82
C VAL A 336 -17.26 -10.86 -12.24
N GLU A 337 -17.47 -10.08 -11.18
CA GLU A 337 -18.76 -9.90 -10.47
C GLU A 337 -18.97 -8.40 -10.15
N GLU A 338 -20.23 -7.95 -10.02
CA GLU A 338 -20.57 -6.51 -9.88
C GLU A 338 -20.17 -5.90 -8.52
N ASP A 339 -20.03 -6.71 -7.47
CA ASP A 339 -19.72 -6.25 -6.10
C ASP A 339 -18.26 -6.50 -5.67
N ALA A 340 -17.55 -7.39 -6.38
CA ALA A 340 -16.13 -7.68 -6.22
C ALA A 340 -15.30 -6.87 -7.24
N GLY A 341 -14.22 -6.24 -6.80
CA GLY A 341 -13.40 -5.45 -7.72
C GLY A 341 -12.24 -4.77 -7.05
N ALA A 342 -11.40 -4.15 -7.88
CA ALA A 342 -10.22 -3.44 -7.41
C ALA A 342 -10.50 -1.94 -7.29
N LYS A 343 -10.39 -1.41 -6.07
CA LYS A 343 -10.55 0.02 -5.78
C LYS A 343 -9.25 0.59 -5.25
N ALA A 344 -8.98 1.85 -5.57
CA ALA A 344 -7.85 2.52 -4.94
C ALA A 344 -8.11 2.71 -3.44
N PHE A 345 -9.33 3.11 -3.07
CA PHE A 345 -9.72 3.35 -1.68
C PHE A 345 -11.10 2.76 -1.36
N GLN A 346 -11.15 1.84 -0.41
CA GLN A 346 -12.40 1.30 0.11
C GLN A 346 -12.48 1.60 1.62
N ALA A 347 -13.62 2.13 2.07
CA ALA A 347 -13.90 2.29 3.49
C ALA A 347 -15.37 2.05 3.81
N SER A 348 -15.66 1.35 4.89
CA SER A 348 -17.00 1.21 5.45
C SER A 348 -16.98 1.19 6.98
N GLY A 349 -18.17 1.22 7.59
CA GLY A 349 -18.36 1.01 9.02
C GLY A 349 -17.91 2.18 9.89
N ASP A 350 -18.36 3.40 9.55
CA ASP A 350 -18.07 4.65 10.27
C ASP A 350 -16.58 5.07 10.24
N ALA A 351 -15.86 4.80 9.15
CA ALA A 351 -14.49 5.30 8.97
C ALA A 351 -14.47 6.84 8.82
N TYR A 352 -13.54 7.53 9.47
CA TYR A 352 -13.56 9.01 9.51
C TYR A 352 -12.19 9.69 9.59
N ASN A 353 -12.15 10.98 9.29
CA ASN A 353 -10.92 11.78 9.29
C ASN A 353 -9.79 11.15 8.45
N LEU A 354 -10.12 10.72 7.24
CA LEU A 354 -9.16 10.18 6.27
C LEU A 354 -8.73 11.28 5.31
N THR A 355 -7.43 11.44 5.12
CA THR A 355 -6.85 12.43 4.19
C THR A 355 -6.08 11.74 3.08
N PHE A 356 -6.51 11.93 1.84
CA PHE A 356 -5.84 11.43 0.63
C PHE A 356 -5.24 12.62 -0.11
N THR A 357 -3.91 12.75 -0.08
CA THR A 357 -3.20 13.86 -0.70
C THR A 357 -2.07 13.44 -1.62
N ASN A 358 -1.87 14.17 -2.72
CA ASN A 358 -0.75 13.96 -3.63
C ASN A 358 -0.66 12.52 -4.16
N ASN A 359 -1.73 11.73 -4.21
CA ASN A 359 -1.66 10.35 -4.71
C ASN A 359 -1.80 10.33 -6.24
N LEU A 360 -1.11 9.39 -6.88
CA LEU A 360 -1.28 9.04 -8.29
C LEU A 360 -2.00 7.70 -8.39
N VAL A 361 -3.21 7.71 -8.94
CA VAL A 361 -4.06 6.54 -9.02
C VAL A 361 -4.46 6.30 -10.46
N VAL A 362 -4.15 5.11 -10.97
CA VAL A 362 -4.62 4.60 -12.26
C VAL A 362 -5.57 3.45 -11.94
N ALA A 363 -6.87 3.73 -12.02
CA ALA A 363 -7.92 2.78 -11.66
C ALA A 363 -9.26 3.17 -12.30
N ASP A 364 -10.03 2.13 -12.67
CA ASP A 364 -11.41 2.30 -13.16
C ASP A 364 -12.42 2.42 -12.03
N LEU A 365 -12.04 2.18 -10.78
CA LEU A 365 -12.84 2.59 -9.63
C LEU A 365 -11.92 3.21 -8.60
N ILE A 366 -12.00 4.53 -8.47
CA ILE A 366 -11.14 5.25 -7.54
C ILE A 366 -11.51 4.89 -6.12
N SER A 367 -12.79 5.00 -5.76
CA SER A 367 -13.18 4.76 -4.39
C SER A 367 -14.59 4.25 -4.21
N LEU A 368 -14.80 3.54 -3.11
CA LEU A 368 -16.11 3.29 -2.52
C LEU A 368 -16.02 3.50 -1.01
N LEU A 369 -16.43 4.70 -0.57
CA LEU A 369 -16.49 5.07 0.84
C LEU A 369 -17.94 5.10 1.27
N MET A 370 -18.31 4.31 2.27
CA MET A 370 -19.71 4.10 2.61
C MET A 370 -19.96 3.98 4.10
N ASP A 371 -21.23 3.79 4.46
CA ASP A 371 -21.68 3.40 5.79
C ASP A 371 -21.19 4.36 6.89
N GLY A 372 -21.74 5.57 6.89
CA GLY A 372 -21.53 6.52 7.96
C GLY A 372 -20.20 7.26 7.92
N CYS A 373 -19.39 7.08 6.86
CA CYS A 373 -18.10 7.75 6.74
C CYS A 373 -18.20 9.29 6.86
N HIS A 374 -17.17 9.95 7.42
CA HIS A 374 -17.16 11.42 7.53
C HIS A 374 -15.78 12.06 7.69
N ASP A 375 -15.73 13.38 7.56
CA ASP A 375 -14.48 14.16 7.69
C ASP A 375 -13.39 13.71 6.71
N ILE A 376 -13.77 13.41 5.46
CA ILE A 376 -12.84 12.91 4.44
C ILE A 376 -12.30 14.08 3.61
N THR A 377 -10.99 14.14 3.44
CA THR A 377 -10.33 15.14 2.58
C THR A 377 -9.61 14.44 1.43
N ILE A 378 -9.94 14.78 0.19
CA ILE A 378 -9.30 14.28 -1.03
C ILE A 378 -8.77 15.48 -1.80
N ALA A 379 -7.46 15.71 -1.72
CA ALA A 379 -6.83 16.93 -2.20
C ALA A 379 -5.61 16.68 -3.06
N ASN A 380 -5.42 17.44 -4.15
CA ASN A 380 -4.18 17.39 -4.92
C ASN A 380 -3.82 15.98 -5.42
N ASN A 381 -4.79 15.15 -5.81
CA ASN A 381 -4.52 13.82 -6.38
C ASN A 381 -4.64 13.85 -7.91
N THR A 382 -4.00 12.89 -8.59
CA THR A 382 -4.19 12.65 -10.02
C THR A 382 -4.83 11.28 -10.22
N PHE A 383 -6.07 11.27 -10.69
CA PHE A 383 -6.86 10.07 -10.96
C PHE A 383 -7.01 9.82 -12.46
N ILE A 384 -6.61 8.64 -12.90
CA ILE A 384 -6.60 8.21 -14.30
C ILE A 384 -7.50 6.99 -14.45
N GLY A 385 -8.58 7.11 -15.21
CA GLY A 385 -9.44 6.00 -15.63
C GLY A 385 -9.11 5.54 -17.05
N SER A 386 -9.63 4.37 -17.44
CA SER A 386 -9.49 3.81 -18.79
C SER A 386 -10.28 4.60 -19.85
N GLY A 387 -11.33 5.31 -19.43
CA GLY A 387 -12.32 5.92 -20.32
C GLY A 387 -13.38 4.93 -20.82
N ASP A 388 -13.37 3.69 -20.34
CA ASP A 388 -14.43 2.73 -20.62
C ASP A 388 -15.67 3.03 -19.77
N GLN A 389 -16.79 2.37 -20.10
CA GLN A 389 -18.08 2.54 -19.42
C GLN A 389 -18.08 2.19 -17.91
N TYR A 390 -17.02 1.54 -17.44
CA TYR A 390 -16.84 1.13 -16.05
C TYR A 390 -15.94 2.07 -15.25
N ALA A 391 -15.26 3.03 -15.90
CA ALA A 391 -14.34 3.98 -15.28
C ALA A 391 -15.10 5.00 -14.43
N GLN A 392 -15.24 4.69 -13.15
CA GLN A 392 -15.94 5.43 -12.11
C GLN A 392 -14.96 6.22 -11.25
N GLY A 393 -15.38 7.44 -10.92
CA GLY A 393 -14.65 8.32 -10.04
C GLY A 393 -14.76 7.96 -8.55
N LEU A 394 -14.93 8.99 -7.72
CA LEU A 394 -15.09 8.85 -6.28
C LEU A 394 -16.55 8.56 -5.93
N GLN A 395 -16.82 7.37 -5.39
CA GLN A 395 -18.15 6.98 -4.91
C GLN A 395 -18.24 7.13 -3.38
N PHE A 396 -19.32 7.77 -2.95
CA PHE A 396 -19.69 7.92 -1.55
C PHE A 396 -21.14 7.49 -1.31
N GLU A 397 -21.39 6.64 -0.32
CA GLU A 397 -22.72 6.14 -0.03
C GLU A 397 -23.06 6.23 1.46
N ASN A 398 -24.11 6.99 1.79
CA ASN A 398 -24.60 7.14 3.17
C ASN A 398 -23.55 7.65 4.16
N CYS A 399 -22.61 8.48 3.69
CA CYS A 399 -21.65 9.17 4.55
C CYS A 399 -22.30 10.39 5.21
N ILE A 400 -22.01 10.63 6.49
CA ILE A 400 -22.72 11.65 7.28
C ILE A 400 -22.26 13.10 6.99
N GLY A 401 -21.14 13.27 6.29
CA GLY A 401 -20.75 14.56 5.70
C GLY A 401 -19.30 14.99 5.96
N ASN A 402 -19.04 16.28 5.77
CA ASN A 402 -17.69 16.89 5.81
C ASN A 402 -16.70 16.26 4.81
N ILE A 403 -17.20 15.88 3.63
CA ILE A 403 -16.39 15.36 2.54
C ILE A 403 -15.91 16.53 1.68
N LYS A 404 -14.60 16.69 1.53
CA LYS A 404 -13.95 17.79 0.80
C LYS A 404 -13.10 17.26 -0.36
N ILE A 405 -13.35 17.72 -1.58
CA ILE A 405 -12.70 17.23 -2.80
C ILE A 405 -12.17 18.39 -3.63
N TYR A 406 -10.87 18.67 -3.52
CA TYR A 406 -10.26 19.88 -4.09
C TYR A 406 -8.96 19.64 -4.83
N ASN A 407 -8.65 20.44 -5.85
CA ASN A 407 -7.37 20.39 -6.57
C ASN A 407 -7.03 19.00 -7.15
N ASN A 408 -8.01 18.16 -7.49
CA ASN A 408 -7.73 16.86 -8.09
C ASN A 408 -7.84 16.90 -9.62
N VAL A 409 -7.01 16.11 -10.30
CA VAL A 409 -7.20 15.80 -11.73
C VAL A 409 -8.04 14.52 -11.83
N PHE A 410 -9.13 14.58 -12.60
CA PHE A 410 -9.93 13.42 -13.01
C PHE A 410 -9.82 13.28 -14.53
N TYR A 411 -9.04 12.30 -14.99
CA TYR A 411 -8.83 12.03 -16.40
C TYR A 411 -9.53 10.73 -16.79
N LYS A 412 -10.54 10.82 -17.66
CA LYS A 412 -11.26 9.69 -18.26
C LYS A 412 -12.00 8.77 -17.27
N GLN A 413 -12.68 9.38 -16.30
CA GLN A 413 -13.70 8.70 -15.50
C GLN A 413 -15.07 8.84 -16.21
N ASP A 414 -15.26 7.99 -17.23
CA ASP A 414 -16.28 8.14 -18.26
C ASP A 414 -17.56 7.34 -18.01
N ALA A 415 -17.61 6.49 -16.98
CA ALA A 415 -18.85 5.85 -16.55
C ALA A 415 -19.96 6.90 -16.32
N GLU A 416 -21.23 6.52 -16.51
CA GLU A 416 -22.40 7.42 -16.34
C GLU A 416 -22.41 8.13 -14.98
N ILE A 417 -21.84 7.45 -13.98
CA ILE A 417 -21.67 7.86 -12.60
C ILE A 417 -20.76 9.11 -12.46
N GLY A 418 -19.76 9.26 -13.34
CA GLY A 418 -18.88 10.43 -13.42
C GLY A 418 -17.71 10.44 -12.42
N HIS A 419 -17.12 11.62 -12.23
CA HIS A 419 -15.92 11.83 -11.40
C HIS A 419 -16.20 11.83 -9.88
N ILE A 420 -17.41 12.23 -9.46
CA ILE A 420 -17.88 12.19 -8.06
C ILE A 420 -19.34 11.74 -8.05
N TRP A 421 -19.63 10.67 -7.32
CA TRP A 421 -20.97 10.16 -7.07
C TRP A 421 -21.31 10.20 -5.58
N PRO A 422 -22.11 11.19 -5.15
CA PRO A 422 -22.54 11.29 -3.76
C PRO A 422 -23.97 10.75 -3.59
N GLU A 423 -24.11 9.52 -3.11
CA GLU A 423 -25.40 8.96 -2.71
C GLU A 423 -25.67 9.22 -1.23
N ASN A 424 -26.74 9.96 -0.93
CA ASN A 424 -27.11 10.40 0.42
C ASN A 424 -25.96 11.04 1.21
N THR A 425 -25.00 11.65 0.51
CA THR A 425 -23.75 12.14 1.08
C THR A 425 -23.55 13.61 0.74
N PRO A 426 -23.44 14.52 1.72
CA PRO A 426 -23.05 15.90 1.48
C PRO A 426 -21.57 15.98 1.08
N VAL A 427 -21.28 16.53 -0.10
CA VAL A 427 -19.92 16.75 -0.62
C VAL A 427 -19.70 18.23 -0.93
N GLU A 428 -18.58 18.75 -0.46
CA GLU A 428 -18.02 20.05 -0.84
C GLU A 428 -16.86 19.81 -1.81
N ALA A 429 -16.94 20.35 -3.03
CA ALA A 429 -15.91 20.17 -4.05
C ALA A 429 -15.63 21.48 -4.80
N GLY A 430 -14.48 21.53 -5.45
CA GLY A 430 -14.12 22.64 -6.34
C GLY A 430 -12.65 22.61 -6.76
N TYR A 431 -12.27 23.48 -7.69
CA TYR A 431 -10.90 23.58 -8.21
C TYR A 431 -10.33 22.24 -8.70
N ASN A 432 -11.16 21.36 -9.27
CA ASN A 432 -10.71 20.11 -9.87
C ASN A 432 -10.52 20.30 -11.39
N CYS A 433 -9.66 19.47 -12.01
CA CYS A 433 -9.46 19.44 -13.45
C CYS A 433 -10.10 18.17 -13.99
N ILE A 434 -11.27 18.27 -14.62
CA ILE A 434 -12.06 17.13 -15.07
C ILE A 434 -12.04 17.05 -16.59
N TYR A 435 -11.64 15.91 -17.12
CA TYR A 435 -11.72 15.60 -18.54
C TYR A 435 -12.39 14.24 -18.77
N ARG A 436 -13.41 14.22 -19.63
CA ARG A 436 -14.17 13.03 -20.01
C ARG A 436 -14.18 12.87 -21.54
N ALA A 437 -14.14 11.65 -22.06
CA ALA A 437 -14.20 11.45 -23.52
C ALA A 437 -15.63 11.46 -24.06
N GLU A 438 -16.63 11.04 -23.26
CA GLU A 438 -18.03 10.95 -23.68
C GLU A 438 -19.03 11.53 -22.65
N GLY A 439 -19.92 12.41 -23.13
CA GLY A 439 -21.16 12.79 -22.46
C GLY A 439 -21.03 13.77 -21.28
N SER A 440 -22.16 14.39 -20.92
CA SER A 440 -22.26 15.20 -19.69
C SER A 440 -22.47 14.29 -18.49
N PRO A 441 -21.67 14.41 -17.40
CA PRO A 441 -21.87 13.60 -16.21
C PRO A 441 -23.17 13.97 -15.51
N SER A 442 -23.62 13.09 -14.62
CA SER A 442 -24.81 13.30 -13.79
C SER A 442 -24.70 14.54 -12.88
N ARG A 443 -23.49 14.93 -12.48
CA ARG A 443 -23.19 16.07 -11.59
C ARG A 443 -22.64 17.29 -12.38
N PRO A 444 -23.13 18.52 -12.14
CA PRO A 444 -22.56 19.74 -12.74
C PRO A 444 -21.18 20.09 -12.17
N ALA A 445 -20.43 20.94 -12.87
CA ALA A 445 -19.15 21.47 -12.40
C ALA A 445 -19.30 22.25 -11.08
N ASP A 446 -18.37 22.06 -10.16
CA ASP A 446 -18.28 22.79 -8.89
C ASP A 446 -17.44 24.09 -9.06
N PRO A 447 -17.48 25.03 -8.10
CA PRO A 447 -16.75 26.30 -8.21
C PRO A 447 -15.24 26.10 -8.41
N GLY A 448 -14.68 26.79 -9.41
CA GLY A 448 -13.24 26.73 -9.72
C GLY A 448 -12.85 25.52 -10.57
N ASP A 449 -13.75 24.57 -10.84
CA ASP A 449 -13.44 23.43 -11.69
C ASP A 449 -13.08 23.86 -13.12
N ILE A 450 -12.08 23.20 -13.67
CA ILE A 450 -11.77 23.19 -15.09
C ILE A 450 -12.52 22.00 -15.68
N TRP A 451 -13.54 22.30 -16.47
CA TRP A 451 -14.50 21.30 -16.92
C TRP A 451 -14.35 20.97 -18.40
N ASP A 452 -14.20 19.68 -18.69
CA ASP A 452 -14.18 19.12 -20.05
C ASP A 452 -13.07 19.72 -20.93
N ILE A 453 -11.92 19.98 -20.31
CA ILE A 453 -10.71 20.43 -20.98
C ILE A 453 -9.60 19.45 -20.63
N ASP A 454 -8.93 18.93 -21.67
CA ASP A 454 -7.83 17.99 -21.50
C ASP A 454 -6.74 18.59 -20.58
N PRO A 455 -6.40 17.91 -19.45
CA PRO A 455 -5.35 18.34 -18.54
C PRO A 455 -3.95 18.33 -19.15
N GLN A 456 -3.75 17.79 -20.36
CA GLN A 456 -2.47 17.69 -21.06
C GLN A 456 -1.41 17.02 -20.19
N LEU A 457 -1.67 15.75 -19.86
CA LEU A 457 -0.73 14.91 -19.13
C LEU A 457 0.29 14.27 -20.09
N ASP A 458 1.53 14.13 -19.64
CA ASP A 458 2.53 13.31 -20.32
C ASP A 458 2.36 11.81 -20.00
N SER A 459 3.25 10.97 -20.53
CA SER A 459 3.27 9.53 -20.29
C SER A 459 3.55 9.14 -18.83
N ALA A 460 4.06 10.06 -18.01
CA ALA A 460 4.26 9.86 -16.57
C ALA A 460 3.12 10.48 -15.75
N TYR A 461 2.03 10.89 -16.39
CA TYR A 461 0.88 11.57 -15.79
C TYR A 461 1.21 12.92 -15.14
N ARG A 462 2.23 13.61 -15.64
CA ARG A 462 2.61 14.97 -15.22
C ARG A 462 2.02 16.02 -16.16
N LEU A 463 1.73 17.19 -15.63
CA LEU A 463 1.25 18.34 -16.41
C LEU A 463 2.29 18.75 -17.45
N GLN A 464 1.85 18.97 -18.69
CA GLN A 464 2.69 19.56 -19.75
C GLN A 464 2.64 21.10 -19.72
N PRO A 465 3.58 21.82 -20.36
CA PRO A 465 3.72 23.28 -20.23
C PRO A 465 2.51 24.15 -20.58
N ASN A 466 1.51 23.63 -21.31
CA ASN A 466 0.29 24.37 -21.66
C ASN A 466 -0.97 23.79 -20.99
N SER A 467 -0.79 22.95 -19.97
CA SER A 467 -1.88 22.37 -19.22
C SER A 467 -2.77 23.47 -18.62
N PRO A 468 -4.10 23.35 -18.72
CA PRO A 468 -5.01 24.28 -18.06
C PRO A 468 -4.95 24.16 -16.53
N CYS A 469 -4.45 23.04 -16.00
CA CYS A 469 -4.42 22.75 -14.56
C CYS A 469 -3.26 23.43 -13.83
N ILE A 470 -2.33 24.09 -14.54
CA ILE A 470 -1.20 24.85 -13.99
C ILE A 470 -1.69 26.18 -13.39
N ASP A 471 -1.18 26.55 -12.21
CA ASP A 471 -1.50 27.77 -11.44
C ASP A 471 -3.02 27.93 -11.15
N ALA A 472 -3.82 26.87 -11.26
CA ALA A 472 -5.29 26.92 -11.26
C ALA A 472 -5.94 26.42 -9.96
N GLY A 473 -5.16 25.85 -9.04
CA GLY A 473 -5.63 25.33 -7.77
C GLY A 473 -5.83 26.41 -6.71
N THR A 474 -6.34 25.97 -5.56
CA THR A 474 -6.51 26.81 -4.37
C THR A 474 -5.56 26.40 -3.23
N ASP A 475 -5.27 27.31 -2.30
CA ASP A 475 -4.44 27.00 -1.13
C ASP A 475 -5.23 26.22 -0.08
N LEU A 476 -4.79 24.98 0.16
CA LEU A 476 -5.34 24.05 1.15
C LEU A 476 -4.38 23.82 2.33
N GLY A 477 -3.21 24.49 2.37
CA GLY A 477 -2.16 24.27 3.36
C GLY A 477 -1.27 23.05 3.08
N ILE A 478 -1.41 22.39 1.92
CA ILE A 478 -0.52 21.30 1.46
C ILE A 478 0.72 21.95 0.84
N THR A 479 1.88 21.72 1.45
CA THR A 479 3.10 22.50 1.14
C THR A 479 4.06 21.81 0.16
N THR A 480 3.83 20.53 -0.16
CA THR A 480 4.65 19.79 -1.12
C THR A 480 3.80 18.95 -2.08
N ASP A 481 4.34 18.61 -3.24
CA ASP A 481 3.74 17.71 -4.24
C ASP A 481 4.15 16.24 -4.05
N PHE A 482 3.76 15.36 -4.98
CA PHE A 482 4.11 13.93 -4.98
C PHE A 482 5.62 13.68 -4.89
N ASP A 483 6.47 14.51 -5.52
CA ASP A 483 7.93 14.34 -5.49
C ASP A 483 8.60 15.03 -4.30
N GLY A 484 7.82 15.72 -3.45
CA GLY A 484 8.32 16.55 -2.37
C GLY A 484 8.76 17.95 -2.81
N ASN A 485 8.42 18.40 -4.02
CA ASN A 485 8.68 19.77 -4.46
C ASN A 485 7.75 20.74 -3.70
N PRO A 486 8.22 21.94 -3.30
CA PRO A 486 7.37 22.93 -2.66
C PRO A 486 6.19 23.38 -3.52
N ARG A 487 5.02 23.60 -2.92
CA ARG A 487 3.88 24.26 -3.54
C ARG A 487 3.80 25.74 -3.13
N PRO A 488 3.53 26.69 -4.03
CA PRO A 488 3.56 26.55 -5.49
C PRO A 488 4.99 26.60 -6.07
N GLN A 489 5.22 25.99 -7.23
CA GLN A 489 6.42 26.26 -8.06
C GLN A 489 6.24 27.48 -8.98
N GLY A 490 4.99 27.82 -9.34
CA GLY A 490 4.61 28.90 -10.26
C GLY A 490 3.96 30.12 -9.57
N ASN A 491 2.98 30.72 -10.24
CA ASN A 491 2.20 31.86 -9.71
C ASN A 491 1.06 31.41 -8.78
N GLY A 492 0.68 30.13 -8.85
CA GLY A 492 -0.38 29.51 -8.08
C GLY A 492 -0.10 28.03 -7.87
N ILE A 493 -0.96 27.37 -7.11
CA ILE A 493 -0.85 25.92 -6.88
C ILE A 493 -1.39 25.19 -8.10
N ASP A 494 -0.72 24.12 -8.50
CA ASP A 494 -1.20 23.28 -9.59
C ASP A 494 -2.26 22.30 -9.10
N ILE A 495 -3.30 22.09 -9.93
CA ILE A 495 -4.29 21.04 -9.71
C ILE A 495 -3.65 19.69 -10.08
N GLY A 496 -3.75 18.71 -9.17
CA GLY A 496 -3.18 17.37 -9.32
C GLY A 496 -2.03 17.05 -8.37
N ALA A 497 -1.49 15.84 -8.51
CA ALA A 497 -0.46 15.28 -7.64
C ALA A 497 0.92 15.93 -7.78
N PHE A 498 1.22 16.53 -8.92
CA PHE A 498 2.55 17.07 -9.23
C PHE A 498 2.47 18.58 -9.47
N GLU A 499 3.46 19.34 -8.99
CA GLU A 499 3.70 20.69 -9.48
C GLU A 499 4.48 20.64 -10.78
N PHE A 500 4.10 21.48 -11.73
CA PHE A 500 4.82 21.76 -12.93
C PHE A 500 5.96 22.74 -12.62
N ALA A 501 7.18 22.22 -12.60
CA ALA A 501 8.37 23.05 -12.66
C ALA A 501 8.75 23.30 -14.13
N ALA A 502 8.76 24.56 -14.56
CA ALA A 502 9.33 24.91 -15.85
C ALA A 502 10.82 24.49 -15.91
N PRO A 503 11.27 23.82 -16.98
CA PRO A 503 12.64 23.28 -17.08
C PRO A 503 13.74 24.34 -17.12
#